data_AF-A0A9D7M303-F1
#
_entry.id   AF-A0A9D7M303-F1
#
_cell.length_a   1.000
_cell.length_b   1.000
_cell.length_c   1.000
_cell.angle_alpha   90.00
_cell.angle_beta   90.00
_cell.angle_gamma   90.00
#
_symmetry.space_group_name_H-M   'P 1'
#
loop_
_entity.id
_entity.type
_entity.pdbx_description
1 polymer ?
#
loop_
_entity_poly.entity_id
_entity_poly.type
_entity_poly.pdbx_seq_one_letter_code
_entity_poly.pdbx_strand_id
1 'polypeptide(L)'
;MAIINVFFSIKTGRLVSGFIIPVIAITFSVFIILATGYDEGGRWLYYGTPSRMLALSVGCYLAFIEKDIIAMAKWKFAILIAVGLGLFSVNVYLGGIRFLPDLPYYFRQYILFAVLSFIIISFMIRMNYSHGKGMVNLIFRNKLATYMGQMIYGIYLFHYPVIYYLGYSDLQHSGPAPLWVCLSALLITIGLAMISFHFIESPLLSKRKWLENKLFNPMENKKNGQINETKPQHFFNYKPSAHSRQM
;
A
#
# COMPACT_ATOMS: atom_id res chain seq x y z
N MET A 1 -10.17 24.02 14.31
CA MET A 1 -11.17 22.93 14.18
C MET A 1 -12.31 23.26 13.21
N ALA A 2 -12.84 24.49 13.17
CA ALA A 2 -14.00 24.84 12.32
C ALA A 2 -13.71 24.99 10.79
N ILE A 3 -12.51 25.45 10.39
CA ILE A 3 -12.18 25.70 8.97
C ILE A 3 -11.98 24.41 8.15
N ILE A 4 -11.59 23.31 8.81
CA ILE A 4 -11.30 22.03 8.14
C ILE A 4 -12.59 21.25 7.81
N ASN A 5 -13.65 21.39 8.62
CA ASN A 5 -14.92 20.68 8.39
C ASN A 5 -15.83 21.34 7.34
N VAL A 6 -15.52 22.57 6.90
CA VAL A 6 -16.36 23.30 5.92
C VAL A 6 -16.05 22.89 4.48
N PHE A 7 -14.84 22.37 4.18
CA PHE A 7 -14.42 22.11 2.80
C PHE A 7 -14.46 20.64 2.33
N PHE A 8 -14.55 19.65 3.23
CA PHE A 8 -14.46 18.24 2.85
C PHE A 8 -15.72 17.44 3.22
N SER A 9 -16.77 17.59 2.40
CA SER A 9 -17.84 16.59 2.35
C SER A 9 -17.32 15.29 1.73
N ILE A 10 -17.84 14.14 2.18
CA ILE A 10 -17.58 12.82 1.56
C ILE A 10 -17.84 12.87 0.05
N LYS A 11 -18.87 13.62 -0.38
CA LYS A 11 -19.19 13.80 -1.81
C LYS A 11 -18.05 14.52 -2.56
N THR A 12 -17.50 15.57 -1.96
CA THR A 12 -16.35 16.31 -2.52
C THR A 12 -15.11 15.43 -2.58
N GLY A 13 -14.81 14.70 -1.51
CA GLY A 13 -13.68 13.77 -1.47
C GLY A 13 -13.78 12.68 -2.55
N ARG A 14 -14.97 12.10 -2.72
CA ARG A 14 -15.27 11.11 -3.77
C ARG A 14 -15.10 11.68 -5.18
N LEU A 15 -15.60 12.90 -5.42
CA LEU A 15 -15.48 13.57 -6.73
C LEU A 15 -14.03 13.91 -7.06
N VAL A 16 -13.29 14.48 -6.09
CA VAL A 16 -11.91 14.90 -6.29
C VAL A 16 -11.01 13.70 -6.57
N SER A 17 -11.11 12.63 -5.75
CA SER A 17 -10.27 11.43 -5.88
C SER A 17 -10.66 10.54 -7.06
N GLY A 18 -11.96 10.43 -7.36
CA GLY A 18 -12.48 9.55 -8.41
C GLY A 18 -12.51 10.15 -9.80
N PHE A 19 -12.49 11.49 -9.92
CA PHE A 19 -12.64 12.17 -11.20
C PHE A 19 -11.58 13.25 -11.43
N ILE A 20 -11.50 14.27 -10.57
CA ILE A 20 -10.66 15.45 -10.82
C ILE A 20 -9.17 15.08 -10.90
N ILE A 21 -8.64 14.38 -9.89
CA ILE A 21 -7.22 13.98 -9.88
C ILE A 21 -6.88 13.01 -11.02
N PRO A 22 -7.68 11.94 -11.27
CA PRO A 22 -7.44 11.08 -12.43
C PRO A 22 -7.41 11.81 -13.76
N VAL A 23 -8.35 12.73 -14.00
CA VAL A 23 -8.40 13.52 -15.24
C VAL A 23 -7.14 14.38 -15.36
N ILE A 24 -6.76 15.12 -14.32
CA ILE A 24 -5.54 15.94 -14.32
C ILE A 24 -4.31 15.07 -14.59
N ALA A 25 -4.20 13.92 -13.92
CA ALA A 25 -3.06 13.03 -14.04
C ALA A 25 -2.94 12.42 -15.45
N ILE A 26 -4.06 12.02 -16.04
CA ILE A 26 -4.10 11.46 -17.41
C ILE A 26 -3.83 12.57 -18.42
N THR A 27 -4.46 13.73 -18.30
CA THR A 27 -4.24 14.87 -19.20
C THR A 27 -2.79 15.33 -19.17
N PHE A 28 -2.19 15.48 -17.99
CA PHE A 28 -0.77 15.79 -17.87
C PHE A 28 0.10 14.71 -18.52
N SER A 29 -0.21 13.43 -18.29
CA SER A 29 0.54 12.31 -18.85
C SER A 29 0.48 12.29 -20.38
N VAL A 30 -0.69 12.53 -20.98
CA VAL A 30 -0.82 12.66 -22.43
C VAL A 30 -0.06 13.88 -22.94
N PHE A 31 -0.23 15.03 -22.29
CA PHE A 31 0.44 16.27 -22.68
C PHE A 31 1.96 16.12 -22.67
N ILE A 32 2.55 15.57 -21.60
CA ILE A 32 4.01 15.46 -21.49
C ILE A 32 4.58 14.50 -22.54
N ILE A 33 3.90 13.40 -22.83
CA ILE A 33 4.31 12.48 -23.90
C ILE A 33 4.30 13.19 -25.26
N LEU A 34 3.26 13.96 -25.56
CA LEU A 34 3.16 14.70 -26.81
C LEU A 34 4.18 15.83 -26.90
N ALA A 35 4.54 16.46 -25.78
CA ALA A 35 5.45 17.60 -25.74
C ALA A 35 6.93 17.19 -25.78
N THR A 36 7.33 16.12 -25.09
CA THR A 36 8.74 15.72 -24.94
C THR A 36 9.13 14.51 -25.79
N GLY A 37 8.18 13.90 -26.51
CA GLY A 37 8.38 12.65 -27.20
C GLY A 37 8.37 11.44 -26.25
N TYR A 38 8.48 10.25 -26.85
CA TYR A 38 8.14 8.98 -26.19
C TYR A 38 9.11 8.59 -25.06
N ASP A 39 10.42 8.76 -25.25
CA ASP A 39 11.43 8.30 -24.29
C ASP A 39 11.42 9.16 -23.02
N GLU A 40 11.54 10.48 -23.18
CA GLU A 40 11.49 11.41 -22.05
C GLU A 40 10.09 11.45 -21.42
N GLY A 41 9.03 11.40 -22.23
CA GLY A 41 7.65 11.34 -21.74
C GLY A 41 7.40 10.10 -20.87
N GLY A 42 7.98 8.95 -21.23
CA GLY A 42 7.95 7.73 -20.43
C GLY A 42 8.60 7.91 -19.06
N ARG A 43 9.74 8.60 -18.98
CA ARG A 43 10.39 8.93 -17.69
C ARG A 43 9.53 9.85 -16.85
N TRP A 44 8.89 10.85 -17.45
CA TRP A 44 7.94 11.73 -16.74
C TRP A 44 6.73 10.97 -16.19
N LEU A 45 6.22 9.97 -16.92
CA LEU A 45 5.17 9.10 -16.39
C LEU A 45 5.63 8.28 -15.18
N TYR A 46 6.88 7.81 -15.22
CA TYR A 46 7.43 6.94 -14.19
C TYR A 46 7.85 7.70 -12.92
N TYR A 47 8.48 8.86 -13.07
CA TYR A 47 9.06 9.65 -11.97
C TYR A 47 8.21 10.88 -11.59
N GLY A 48 7.36 11.38 -12.49
CA GLY A 48 6.63 12.62 -12.30
C GLY A 48 5.49 12.48 -11.30
N THR A 49 5.46 13.39 -10.32
CA THR A 49 4.37 13.50 -9.34
C THR A 49 2.98 13.62 -9.99
N PRO A 50 2.76 14.42 -11.06
CA PRO A 50 1.44 14.56 -11.68
C PRO A 50 0.92 13.27 -12.33
N SER A 51 1.79 12.37 -12.79
CA SER A 51 1.38 11.04 -13.24
C SER A 51 1.17 10.10 -12.06
N ARG A 52 2.07 10.13 -11.05
CA ARG A 52 1.99 9.23 -9.89
C ARG A 52 0.75 9.44 -9.00
N MET A 53 0.16 10.62 -9.00
CA MET A 53 -1.06 10.88 -8.22
C MET A 53 -2.27 10.05 -8.66
N LEU A 54 -2.31 9.49 -9.87
CA LEU A 54 -3.41 8.62 -10.32
C LEU A 54 -3.56 7.38 -9.43
N ALA A 55 -2.46 6.66 -9.16
CA ALA A 55 -2.53 5.45 -8.34
C ALA A 55 -2.96 5.77 -6.90
N LEU A 56 -2.48 6.91 -6.36
CA LEU A 56 -2.88 7.40 -5.05
C LEU A 56 -4.37 7.79 -5.01
N SER A 57 -4.85 8.49 -6.03
CA SER A 57 -6.25 8.93 -6.09
C SER A 57 -7.21 7.76 -6.25
N VAL A 58 -6.82 6.72 -7.00
CA VAL A 58 -7.57 5.46 -7.12
C VAL A 58 -7.70 4.79 -5.75
N GLY A 59 -6.62 4.71 -4.96
CA GLY A 59 -6.67 4.19 -3.59
C GLY A 59 -7.57 5.02 -2.66
N CYS A 60 -7.46 6.35 -2.73
CA CYS A 60 -8.33 7.26 -1.98
C CYS A 60 -9.81 7.10 -2.38
N TYR A 61 -10.10 7.00 -3.67
CA TYR A 61 -11.46 6.81 -4.18
C TYR A 61 -12.07 5.50 -3.67
N LEU A 62 -11.29 4.41 -3.69
CA LEU A 62 -11.69 3.12 -3.14
C LEU A 62 -12.06 3.19 -1.66
N ALA A 63 -11.34 3.98 -0.86
CA ALA A 63 -11.70 4.21 0.54
C ALA A 63 -13.06 4.90 0.69
N PHE A 64 -13.39 5.86 -0.19
CA PHE A 64 -14.71 6.51 -0.17
C PHE A 64 -15.86 5.62 -0.62
N ILE A 65 -15.61 4.69 -1.55
CA ILE A 65 -16.63 3.78 -2.10
C ILE A 65 -16.62 2.39 -1.45
N GLU A 66 -15.85 2.19 -0.38
CA GLU A 66 -15.71 0.89 0.30
C GLU A 66 -17.08 0.27 0.61
N LYS A 67 -17.96 1.06 1.21
CA LYS A 67 -19.34 0.63 1.55
C LYS A 67 -20.17 0.30 0.31
N ASP A 68 -20.00 1.04 -0.78
CA ASP A 68 -20.69 0.77 -2.05
C ASP A 68 -20.21 -0.55 -2.67
N ILE A 69 -18.90 -0.83 -2.61
CA ILE A 69 -18.31 -2.08 -3.10
C ILE A 69 -18.85 -3.28 -2.33
N ILE A 70 -18.97 -3.14 -1.01
CA ILE A 70 -19.50 -4.17 -0.12
C ILE A 70 -21.00 -4.41 -0.40
N ALA A 71 -21.80 -3.34 -0.52
CA ALA A 71 -23.24 -3.41 -0.71
C ALA A 71 -23.66 -3.82 -2.14
N MET A 72 -22.77 -3.69 -3.13
CA MET A 72 -23.05 -4.01 -4.52
C MET A 72 -23.50 -5.48 -4.71
N ALA A 73 -24.50 -5.72 -5.56
CA ALA A 73 -24.96 -7.07 -5.89
C ALA A 73 -23.83 -7.95 -6.49
N LYS A 74 -23.83 -9.26 -6.19
CA LYS A 74 -22.76 -10.18 -6.63
C LYS A 74 -22.52 -10.16 -8.14
N TRP A 75 -23.59 -10.09 -8.94
CA TRP A 75 -23.49 -10.05 -10.41
C TRP A 75 -22.87 -8.74 -10.91
N LYS A 76 -23.24 -7.59 -10.34
CA LYS A 76 -22.64 -6.28 -10.69
C LYS A 76 -21.15 -6.26 -10.38
N PHE A 77 -20.79 -6.83 -9.23
CA PHE A 77 -19.38 -6.97 -8.85
C PHE A 77 -18.63 -7.92 -9.78
N ALA A 78 -19.22 -9.05 -10.14
CA ALA A 78 -18.63 -9.97 -11.11
C ALA A 78 -18.41 -9.30 -12.47
N ILE A 79 -19.36 -8.48 -12.94
CA ILE A 79 -19.20 -7.68 -14.16
C ILE A 79 -18.06 -6.67 -13.99
N LEU A 80 -17.98 -5.94 -12.88
CA LEU A 80 -16.89 -5.00 -12.63
C LEU A 80 -15.52 -5.67 -12.72
N ILE A 81 -15.37 -6.84 -12.08
CA ILE A 81 -14.14 -7.62 -12.13
C ILE A 81 -13.89 -8.16 -13.55
N ALA A 82 -14.90 -8.69 -14.22
CA ALA A 82 -14.78 -9.22 -15.59
C ALA A 82 -14.42 -8.13 -16.60
N VAL A 83 -15.01 -6.94 -16.50
CA VAL A 83 -14.67 -5.78 -17.32
C VAL A 83 -13.23 -5.35 -17.04
N GLY A 84 -12.84 -5.25 -15.77
CA GLY A 84 -11.48 -4.91 -15.40
C GLY A 84 -10.44 -5.92 -15.92
N LEU A 85 -10.69 -7.22 -15.75
CA LEU A 85 -9.84 -8.30 -16.26
C LEU A 85 -9.86 -8.37 -17.79
N GLY A 86 -10.99 -8.05 -18.41
CA GLY A 86 -11.13 -7.94 -19.85
C GLY A 86 -10.27 -6.81 -20.42
N LEU A 87 -10.34 -5.61 -19.83
CA LEU A 87 -9.49 -4.47 -20.16
C LEU A 87 -8.00 -4.82 -19.97
N PHE A 88 -7.66 -5.52 -18.88
CA PHE A 88 -6.31 -6.01 -18.65
C PHE A 88 -5.86 -7.01 -19.73
N SER A 89 -6.68 -8.02 -20.03
CA SER A 89 -6.36 -9.05 -21.01
C SER A 89 -6.24 -8.50 -22.44
N VAL A 90 -7.16 -7.63 -22.85
CA VAL A 90 -7.11 -6.92 -24.13
C VAL A 90 -5.83 -6.12 -24.25
N ASN A 91 -5.42 -5.44 -23.17
CA ASN A 91 -4.21 -4.64 -23.17
C ASN A 91 -2.94 -5.50 -23.27
N VAL A 92 -2.87 -6.63 -22.55
CA VAL A 92 -1.76 -7.59 -22.68
C VAL A 92 -1.70 -8.16 -24.10
N TYR A 93 -2.85 -8.53 -24.67
CA TYR A 93 -2.96 -9.06 -26.02
C TYR A 93 -2.57 -8.03 -27.09
N LEU A 94 -3.07 -6.80 -27.00
CA LEU A 94 -2.69 -5.67 -27.86
C LEU A 94 -1.29 -5.13 -27.57
N GLY A 95 -0.68 -5.49 -26.44
CA GLY A 95 0.73 -5.25 -26.16
C GLY A 95 1.62 -6.28 -26.88
N GLY A 96 1.13 -7.52 -27.01
CA GLY A 96 1.78 -8.60 -27.76
C GLY A 96 1.63 -8.47 -29.27
N ILE A 97 0.51 -7.93 -29.75
CA ILE A 97 0.31 -7.63 -31.16
C ILE A 97 0.52 -6.14 -31.38
N ARG A 98 1.51 -5.77 -32.19
CA ARG A 98 1.89 -4.37 -32.52
C ARG A 98 0.81 -3.62 -33.34
N PHE A 99 -0.48 -3.77 -33.03
CA PHE A 99 -1.59 -3.14 -33.75
C PHE A 99 -1.82 -1.67 -33.39
N LEU A 100 -1.23 -1.17 -32.29
CA LEU A 100 -1.09 0.26 -32.04
C LEU A 100 0.41 0.60 -31.87
N PRO A 101 1.09 1.01 -32.94
CA PRO A 101 2.46 1.50 -32.89
C PRO A 101 2.60 2.78 -32.05
N ASP A 102 1.53 3.57 -31.95
CA ASP A 102 1.62 4.97 -31.49
C ASP A 102 1.16 5.22 -30.05
N LEU A 103 0.57 4.22 -29.37
CA LEU A 103 0.30 4.34 -27.94
C LEU A 103 1.55 3.92 -27.15
N PRO A 104 2.21 4.86 -26.44
CA PRO A 104 3.48 4.57 -25.78
C PRO A 104 3.32 3.44 -24.78
N TYR A 105 4.24 2.48 -24.82
CA TYR A 105 4.28 1.35 -23.91
C TYR A 105 4.14 1.77 -22.44
N TYR A 106 4.84 2.83 -22.04
CA TYR A 106 4.78 3.40 -20.69
C TYR A 106 3.39 3.94 -20.32
N PHE A 107 2.69 4.61 -21.24
CA PHE A 107 1.33 5.11 -21.01
C PHE A 107 0.33 3.97 -20.83
N ARG A 108 0.46 2.94 -21.67
CA ARG A 108 -0.34 1.73 -21.60
C ARG A 108 -0.17 1.02 -20.25
N GLN A 109 1.07 0.83 -19.81
CA GLN A 109 1.38 0.24 -18.51
C GLN A 109 0.87 1.07 -17.34
N TYR A 110 1.02 2.38 -17.43
CA TYR A 110 0.54 3.31 -16.41
C TYR A 110 -0.95 3.16 -16.12
N ILE A 111 -1.79 3.15 -17.16
CA ILE A 111 -3.25 2.93 -17.00
C ILE A 111 -3.54 1.50 -16.55
N LEU A 112 -2.83 0.51 -17.09
CA LEU A 112 -2.98 -0.89 -16.70
C LEU A 112 -2.78 -1.11 -15.20
N PHE A 113 -1.69 -0.61 -14.65
CA PHE A 113 -1.37 -0.81 -13.23
C PHE A 113 -2.39 -0.12 -12.33
N ALA A 114 -2.95 1.03 -12.74
CA ALA A 114 -4.03 1.68 -12.01
C ALA A 114 -5.32 0.85 -12.01
N VAL A 115 -5.72 0.32 -13.17
CA VAL A 115 -6.90 -0.55 -13.32
C VAL A 115 -6.72 -1.86 -12.55
N LEU A 116 -5.56 -2.50 -12.68
CA LEU A 116 -5.24 -3.74 -11.98
C LEU A 116 -5.25 -3.54 -10.46
N SER A 117 -4.65 -2.45 -9.97
CA SER A 117 -4.68 -2.08 -8.56
C SER A 117 -6.12 -1.88 -8.08
N PHE A 118 -6.96 -1.20 -8.88
CA PHE A 118 -8.37 -0.99 -8.54
C PHE A 118 -9.14 -2.32 -8.39
N ILE A 119 -8.95 -3.25 -9.34
CA ILE A 119 -9.59 -4.57 -9.33
C ILE A 119 -9.16 -5.38 -8.11
N ILE A 120 -7.83 -5.48 -7.88
CA ILE A 120 -7.27 -6.28 -6.79
C ILE A 120 -7.74 -5.74 -5.45
N ILE A 121 -7.69 -4.42 -5.24
CA ILE A 121 -8.10 -3.82 -3.97
C ILE A 121 -9.62 -3.94 -3.79
N SER A 122 -10.44 -3.73 -4.83
CA SER A 122 -11.89 -3.93 -4.76
C SER A 122 -12.26 -5.38 -4.39
N PHE A 123 -11.53 -6.35 -4.96
CA PHE A 123 -11.65 -7.76 -4.61
C PHE A 123 -11.26 -8.03 -3.17
N MET A 124 -10.15 -7.49 -2.69
CA MET A 124 -9.71 -7.61 -1.30
C MET A 124 -10.72 -7.02 -0.31
N ILE A 125 -11.27 -5.83 -0.57
CA ILE A 125 -12.30 -5.19 0.27
C ILE A 125 -13.50 -6.14 0.45
N ARG A 126 -14.01 -6.68 -0.66
CA ARG A 126 -15.20 -7.54 -0.64
C ARG A 126 -14.94 -8.90 0.02
N MET A 127 -13.76 -9.48 -0.22
CA MET A 127 -13.37 -10.74 0.39
C MET A 127 -13.19 -10.62 1.91
N ASN A 128 -12.65 -9.49 2.40
CA ASN A 128 -12.51 -9.23 3.82
C ASN A 128 -13.88 -9.13 4.53
N TYR A 129 -14.88 -8.52 3.88
CA TYR A 129 -16.21 -8.35 4.46
C TYR A 129 -17.06 -9.63 4.46
N SER A 130 -16.85 -10.53 3.49
CA SER A 130 -17.71 -11.71 3.33
C SER A 130 -17.64 -12.73 4.49
N HIS A 131 -16.84 -12.50 5.54
CA HIS A 131 -16.57 -13.41 6.68
C HIS A 131 -16.25 -14.86 6.29
N GLY A 132 -15.98 -15.12 5.00
CA GLY A 132 -15.78 -16.45 4.47
C GLY A 132 -14.46 -17.02 4.96
N LYS A 133 -14.48 -18.27 5.42
CA LYS A 133 -13.29 -19.12 5.60
C LYS A 133 -12.70 -19.57 4.24
N GLY A 134 -12.79 -18.72 3.21
CA GLY A 134 -12.33 -19.03 1.87
C GLY A 134 -10.80 -19.09 1.79
N MET A 135 -10.28 -19.88 0.86
CA MET A 135 -8.84 -20.08 0.63
C MET A 135 -8.05 -18.77 0.45
N VAL A 136 -8.67 -17.75 -0.14
CA VAL A 136 -8.11 -16.40 -0.28
C VAL A 136 -7.83 -15.75 1.08
N ASN A 137 -8.77 -15.87 2.04
CA ASN A 137 -8.57 -15.32 3.38
C ASN A 137 -7.43 -16.05 4.11
N LEU A 138 -7.27 -17.36 3.87
CA LEU A 138 -6.15 -18.13 4.45
C LEU A 138 -4.78 -17.67 3.90
N ILE A 139 -4.69 -17.43 2.59
CA ILE A 139 -3.44 -17.02 1.93
C ILE A 139 -3.06 -15.59 2.32
N PHE A 140 -4.00 -14.64 2.18
CA PHE A 140 -3.71 -13.22 2.37
C PHE A 140 -3.72 -12.76 3.83
N ARG A 141 -4.30 -13.54 4.74
CA ARG A 141 -4.33 -13.24 6.20
C ARG A 141 -3.26 -14.00 6.98
N ASN A 142 -2.35 -14.71 6.31
CA ASN A 142 -1.21 -15.33 6.99
C ASN A 142 -0.27 -14.25 7.55
N LYS A 143 0.28 -14.51 8.74
CA LYS A 143 1.31 -13.69 9.40
C LYS A 143 2.47 -13.36 8.46
N LEU A 144 2.88 -14.30 7.61
CA LEU A 144 3.96 -14.08 6.65
C LEU A 144 3.62 -12.98 5.62
N ALA A 145 2.42 -13.02 5.02
CA ALA A 145 1.98 -12.01 4.06
C ALA A 145 1.87 -10.63 4.71
N THR A 146 1.36 -10.57 5.95
CA THR A 146 1.29 -9.33 6.72
C THR A 146 2.69 -8.80 7.05
N TYR A 147 3.61 -9.67 7.45
CA TYR A 147 4.99 -9.31 7.77
C TYR A 147 5.74 -8.77 6.55
N MET A 148 5.61 -9.44 5.39
CA MET A 148 6.16 -8.95 4.12
C MET A 148 5.58 -7.60 3.73
N GLY A 149 4.26 -7.41 3.92
CA GLY A 149 3.61 -6.13 3.67
C GLY A 149 4.14 -4.99 4.55
N GLN A 150 4.48 -5.28 5.81
CA GLN A 150 5.03 -4.29 6.73
C GLN A 150 6.44 -3.82 6.36
N MET A 151 7.25 -4.69 5.73
CA MET A 151 8.61 -4.37 5.27
C MET A 151 8.68 -3.95 3.79
N ILE A 152 7.54 -3.78 3.11
CA ILE A 152 7.52 -3.51 1.65
C ILE A 152 8.23 -2.20 1.30
N TYR A 153 8.25 -1.24 2.23
CA TYR A 153 9.00 0.00 2.09
C TYR A 153 10.51 -0.27 2.00
N GLY A 154 11.07 -1.03 2.94
CA GLY A 154 12.48 -1.44 2.90
C GLY A 154 12.82 -2.23 1.64
N ILE A 155 11.96 -3.16 1.23
CA ILE A 155 12.17 -3.92 -0.02
C ILE A 155 12.26 -2.96 -1.22
N TYR A 156 11.32 -2.02 -1.33
CA TYR A 156 11.35 -1.00 -2.37
C TYR A 156 12.59 -0.10 -2.31
N LEU A 157 13.09 0.22 -1.11
CA LEU A 157 14.28 1.06 -0.98
C LEU A 157 15.56 0.33 -1.43
N PHE A 158 15.73 -0.93 -1.03
CA PHE A 158 16.99 -1.66 -1.23
C PHE A 158 17.08 -2.44 -2.54
N HIS A 159 15.97 -2.79 -3.19
CA HIS A 159 16.02 -3.65 -4.38
C HIS A 159 16.90 -3.08 -5.49
N TYR A 160 16.74 -1.79 -5.83
CA TYR A 160 17.50 -1.19 -6.93
C TYR A 160 19.00 -1.02 -6.62
N PRO A 161 19.41 -0.46 -5.46
CA PRO A 161 20.82 -0.46 -5.07
C PRO A 161 21.46 -1.85 -5.06
N VAL A 162 20.78 -2.87 -4.55
CA VAL A 162 21.30 -4.24 -4.52
C VAL A 162 21.54 -4.77 -5.95
N ILE A 163 20.56 -4.60 -6.85
CA ILE A 163 20.70 -4.99 -8.26
C ILE A 163 21.88 -4.25 -8.93
N TYR A 164 22.02 -2.96 -8.64
CA TYR A 164 23.12 -2.13 -9.15
C TYR A 164 24.49 -2.59 -8.64
N TYR A 165 24.63 -2.87 -7.34
CA TYR A 165 25.90 -3.33 -6.76
C TYR A 165 26.26 -4.76 -7.17
N LEU A 166 25.28 -5.59 -7.54
CA LEU A 166 25.53 -6.91 -8.12
C LEU A 166 25.97 -6.83 -9.60
N GLY A 167 25.92 -5.65 -10.22
CA GLY A 167 26.33 -5.44 -11.62
C GLY A 167 25.27 -5.82 -12.65
N TYR A 168 24.00 -5.93 -12.24
CA TYR A 168 22.88 -6.39 -13.08
C TYR A 168 21.80 -5.32 -13.25
N SER A 169 22.13 -4.05 -13.04
CA SER A 169 21.22 -2.97 -13.43
C SER A 169 21.13 -2.86 -14.96
N ASP A 170 20.03 -2.28 -15.45
CA ASP A 170 19.83 -2.00 -16.88
C ASP A 170 20.95 -1.13 -17.49
N LEU A 171 21.74 -0.45 -16.65
CA LEU A 171 22.88 0.37 -17.05
C LEU A 171 24.17 -0.44 -17.27
N GLN A 172 24.27 -1.64 -16.69
CA GLN A 172 25.50 -2.44 -16.63
C GLN A 172 25.39 -3.76 -17.39
N HIS A 173 24.19 -4.32 -17.52
CA HIS A 173 23.97 -5.63 -18.11
C HIS A 173 22.85 -5.61 -19.13
N SER A 174 23.10 -6.16 -20.32
CA SER A 174 22.11 -6.31 -21.38
C SER A 174 21.87 -7.81 -21.60
N GLY A 175 20.91 -8.37 -20.86
CA GLY A 175 20.58 -9.80 -20.95
C GLY A 175 19.84 -10.33 -19.73
N PRO A 176 19.30 -11.56 -19.79
CA PRO A 176 18.69 -12.19 -18.63
C PRO A 176 19.77 -12.51 -17.58
N ALA A 177 19.56 -12.03 -16.36
CA ALA A 177 20.42 -12.38 -15.24
C ALA A 177 20.31 -13.89 -14.92
N PRO A 178 21.43 -14.57 -14.61
CA PRO A 178 21.39 -15.94 -14.13
C PRO A 178 20.49 -16.10 -12.90
N LEU A 179 19.82 -17.26 -12.76
CA LEU A 179 18.89 -17.53 -11.65
C LEU A 179 19.54 -17.26 -10.28
N TRP A 180 20.80 -17.64 -10.10
CA TRP A 180 21.52 -17.47 -8.85
C TRP A 180 21.71 -15.99 -8.48
N VAL A 181 21.89 -15.11 -9.47
CA VAL A 181 21.96 -13.65 -9.27
C VAL A 181 20.61 -13.15 -8.79
N CYS A 182 19.52 -13.51 -9.48
CA CYS A 182 18.17 -13.10 -9.10
C CYS A 182 17.83 -13.53 -7.66
N LEU A 183 18.18 -14.77 -7.29
CA LEU A 183 17.98 -15.29 -5.94
C LEU A 183 18.85 -14.54 -4.92
N SER A 184 20.11 -14.26 -5.23
CA SER A 184 20.99 -13.49 -4.35
C SER A 184 20.48 -12.06 -4.13
N ALA A 185 20.07 -11.37 -5.19
CA ALA A 185 19.52 -10.02 -5.13
C ALA A 185 18.25 -9.99 -4.27
N LEU A 186 17.37 -10.97 -4.46
CA LEU A 186 16.14 -11.11 -3.68
C LEU A 186 16.44 -11.33 -2.20
N LEU A 187 17.32 -12.27 -1.87
CA LEU A 187 17.68 -12.60 -0.49
C LEU A 187 18.38 -11.45 0.22
N ILE A 188 19.32 -10.78 -0.45
CA ILE A 188 20.03 -9.61 0.10
C ILE A 188 19.04 -8.47 0.33
N THR A 189 18.16 -8.19 -0.63
CA THR A 189 17.13 -7.15 -0.50
C THR A 189 16.20 -7.42 0.67
N ILE A 190 15.69 -8.65 0.80
CA ILE A 190 14.80 -9.03 1.90
C ILE A 190 15.56 -8.97 3.24
N GLY A 191 16.81 -9.40 3.28
CA GLY A 191 17.68 -9.30 4.46
C GLY A 191 17.87 -7.86 4.93
N LEU A 192 18.25 -6.95 4.02
CA LEU A 192 18.41 -5.52 4.31
C LEU A 192 17.08 -4.88 4.72
N ALA A 193 15.98 -5.22 4.04
CA ALA A 193 14.66 -4.75 4.38
C ALA A 193 14.22 -5.21 5.79
N MET A 194 14.52 -6.46 6.17
CA MET A 194 14.25 -6.96 7.53
C MET A 194 15.06 -6.22 8.59
N ILE A 195 16.33 -5.95 8.32
CA ILE A 195 17.19 -5.17 9.23
C ILE A 195 16.64 -3.74 9.37
N SER A 196 16.35 -3.06 8.27
CA SER A 196 15.71 -1.74 8.29
C SER A 196 14.39 -1.75 9.05
N PHE A 197 13.56 -2.75 8.79
CA PHE A 197 12.24 -2.85 9.41
C PHE A 197 12.34 -2.98 10.93
N HIS A 198 13.23 -3.84 11.43
CA HIS A 198 13.34 -4.09 12.88
C HIS A 198 14.07 -2.97 13.62
N PHE A 199 15.12 -2.40 13.03
CA PHE A 199 16.00 -1.44 13.72
C PHE A 199 15.63 0.03 13.48
N ILE A 200 14.99 0.35 12.35
CA ILE A 200 14.69 1.74 11.96
C ILE A 200 13.17 1.95 11.93
N GLU A 201 12.46 1.20 11.09
CA GLU A 201 11.05 1.49 10.80
C GLU A 201 10.14 1.19 11.99
N SER A 202 10.25 0.02 12.61
CA SER A 202 9.41 -0.39 13.74
C SER A 202 9.56 0.54 14.96
N PRO A 203 10.77 0.93 15.40
CA PRO A 203 10.93 1.91 16.47
C PRO A 203 10.35 3.29 16.13
N LEU A 204 10.52 3.76 14.89
CA LEU A 204 9.97 5.03 14.43
C LEU A 204 8.43 5.02 14.41
N LEU A 205 7.83 3.94 13.89
CA LEU A 205 6.38 3.76 13.86
C LEU A 205 5.79 3.71 15.26
N SER A 206 6.45 3.05 16.21
CA SER A 206 6.05 3.01 17.62
C SER A 206 6.09 4.40 18.26
N LYS A 207 7.19 5.15 18.07
CA LYS A 207 7.33 6.52 18.58
C LYS A 207 6.28 7.47 17.99
N ARG A 208 6.00 7.35 16.69
CA ARG A 208 4.95 8.13 16.02
C ARG A 208 3.59 7.87 16.67
N LYS A 209 3.20 6.61 16.85
CA LYS A 209 1.92 6.25 17.50
C LYS A 209 1.83 6.80 18.92
N TRP A 210 2.93 6.74 19.68
CA TRP A 210 2.99 7.32 21.02
C TRP A 210 2.78 8.84 21.01
N LEU A 211 3.46 9.56 20.10
CA LEU A 211 3.29 11.01 19.93
C LEU A 211 1.86 11.37 19.53
N GLU A 212 1.27 10.63 18.60
CA GLU A 212 -0.09 10.84 18.11
C GLU A 212 -1.11 10.67 19.24
N ASN A 213 -1.02 9.60 20.02
CA ASN A 213 -1.88 9.38 21.18
C ASN A 213 -1.73 10.49 22.23
N LYS A 214 -0.50 10.97 22.45
CA LYS A 214 -0.22 12.04 23.42
C LYS A 214 -0.78 13.40 22.99
N LEU A 215 -0.69 13.74 21.70
CA LEU A 215 -1.09 15.04 21.16
C LEU A 215 -2.59 15.13 20.84
N PHE A 216 -3.19 14.03 20.35
CA PHE A 216 -4.55 14.06 19.80
C PHE A 216 -5.60 13.32 20.64
N ASN A 217 -5.20 12.46 21.60
CA ASN A 217 -6.12 11.80 22.55
C ASN A 217 -5.82 12.13 24.04
N PRO A 218 -5.75 13.41 24.45
CA PRO A 218 -5.42 13.78 25.83
C PRO A 218 -6.46 13.31 26.86
N MET A 219 -7.73 13.13 26.45
CA MET A 219 -8.83 12.71 27.33
C MET A 219 -8.77 11.21 27.70
N GLU A 220 -8.31 10.37 26.77
CA GLU A 220 -8.06 8.95 27.03
C GLU A 220 -6.81 8.77 27.91
N ASN A 221 -5.80 9.61 27.70
CA ASN A 221 -4.58 9.62 28.51
C ASN A 221 -4.83 10.10 29.96
N LYS A 222 -5.75 11.05 30.18
CA LYS A 222 -6.18 11.45 31.54
C LYS A 222 -6.92 10.33 32.27
N LYS A 223 -7.79 9.58 31.59
CA LYS A 223 -8.47 8.40 32.18
C LYS A 223 -7.47 7.33 32.59
N ASN A 224 -6.50 7.01 31.72
CA ASN A 224 -5.47 6.01 32.03
C ASN A 224 -4.46 6.49 33.10
N GLY A 225 -4.18 7.80 33.16
CA GLY A 225 -3.38 8.41 34.23
C GLY A 225 -4.06 8.31 35.60
N GLN A 226 -5.36 8.62 35.69
CA GLN A 226 -6.12 8.49 36.95
C GLN A 226 -6.27 7.02 37.42
N ILE A 227 -6.33 6.06 36.50
CA ILE A 227 -6.36 4.63 36.84
C ILE A 227 -5.00 4.15 37.38
N ASN A 228 -3.89 4.74 36.94
CA ASN A 228 -2.54 4.38 37.43
C ASN A 228 -2.13 5.14 38.71
N GLU A 229 -2.70 6.32 38.97
CA GLU A 229 -2.47 7.08 40.21
C GLU A 229 -3.24 6.53 41.43
N THR A 230 -4.22 5.63 41.24
CA THR A 230 -5.01 5.04 42.33
C THR A 230 -4.41 3.78 42.96
N LYS A 231 -3.18 3.39 42.60
CA LYS A 231 -2.43 2.38 43.36
C LYS A 231 -1.20 3.01 44.03
N PRO A 232 -1.24 3.24 45.36
CA PRO A 232 -0.03 3.63 46.07
C PRO A 232 0.97 2.47 46.04
N GLN A 233 2.18 2.80 45.58
CA GLN A 233 3.37 2.00 45.72
C GLN A 233 3.66 1.79 47.20
N HIS A 234 3.52 0.56 47.69
CA HIS A 234 4.24 0.12 48.88
C HIS A 234 5.28 -0.92 48.48
N PHE A 235 6.51 -0.43 48.35
CA PHE A 235 7.72 -1.21 48.40
C PHE A 235 7.93 -1.77 49.82
N PHE A 236 8.30 -3.06 49.89
CA PHE A 236 9.08 -3.74 50.93
C PHE A 236 8.58 -3.75 52.40
N ASN A 237 8.16 -4.95 52.86
CA ASN A 237 8.64 -5.55 54.11
C ASN A 237 8.32 -7.07 54.21
N TYR A 238 9.39 -7.90 54.25
CA TYR A 238 9.69 -9.09 55.11
C TYR A 238 8.53 -10.03 55.58
N LYS A 239 8.55 -11.38 55.65
CA LYS A 239 9.56 -12.47 55.74
C LYS A 239 8.84 -13.83 55.47
N PRO A 240 9.50 -14.93 55.06
CA PRO A 240 8.84 -16.23 54.90
C PRO A 240 8.91 -17.16 56.12
N SER A 241 7.98 -18.13 56.15
CA SER A 241 7.88 -19.40 56.92
C SER A 241 7.11 -19.43 58.26
N ALA A 242 6.10 -20.31 58.30
CA ALA A 242 5.99 -21.51 59.17
C ALA A 242 4.58 -21.74 59.79
N HIS A 243 4.04 -22.92 59.48
CA HIS A 243 3.26 -23.83 60.34
C HIS A 243 1.86 -23.46 60.91
N SER A 244 0.86 -24.20 60.42
CA SER A 244 -0.21 -24.93 61.15
C SER A 244 -1.02 -24.24 62.26
N ARG A 245 -2.36 -24.24 62.11
CA ARG A 245 -3.34 -25.08 62.85
C ARG A 245 -4.78 -24.56 62.62
N GLN A 246 -5.70 -25.51 62.40
CA GLN A 246 -7.10 -25.62 62.90
C GLN A 246 -8.00 -24.36 62.86
N MET A 247 -9.23 -24.38 62.34
CA MET A 247 -10.28 -25.40 62.27
C MET A 247 -11.06 -25.30 60.96
#